data_AF-A0A970N1D2-F1
#
_entry.id   AF-A0A970N1D2-F1
#
_cell.length_a   1.000
_cell.length_b   1.000
_cell.length_c   1.000
_cell.angle_alpha   90.00
_cell.angle_beta   90.00
_cell.angle_gamma   90.00
#
_symmetry.space_group_name_H-M   'P 1'
#
loop_
_entity.id
_entity.type
_entity.pdbx_description
1 polymer ?
#
loop_
_entity_poly.entity_id
_entity_poly.type
_entity_poly.pdbx_seq_one_letter_code
_entity_poly.pdbx_strand_id
1 'polypeptide(L)'
;PTWSNTLLIVTADHETGYLTRGKDVFSNVPLVDPGKGVIPVEGTHFTWNSKGHTNSLVPVYAKGYRSELLTELAKNYDAGLKLNYLDNTDFIKVMEAIYADPEAPSVPANVQASVQTPDSVLVTWTASTGKKDVIGYKIFCNGTLVGTSTTTSFTSKDLEPDKTFSFMVQSYDATGKQSAKSSPPAVCKTPAAPESADVKQNGDKPAVTAPAEPALAR
;
A
#
# COMPACT_ATOMS: atom_id res chain seq x y z
N PRO A 1 -0.78 -3.52 2.24
CA PRO A 1 -1.46 -4.25 1.15
C PRO A 1 -2.98 -4.15 1.33
N THR A 2 -3.57 -3.08 0.81
CA THR A 2 -5.02 -2.98 0.57
C THR A 2 -5.36 -3.87 -0.63
N TRP A 3 -6.63 -4.17 -0.90
CA TRP A 3 -7.04 -4.92 -2.11
C TRP A 3 -6.56 -4.28 -3.45
N SER A 4 -5.97 -3.08 -3.39
CA SER A 4 -5.12 -2.44 -4.40
C SER A 4 -3.81 -3.18 -4.73
N ASN A 5 -3.41 -4.17 -3.92
CA ASN A 5 -2.24 -5.02 -4.10
C ASN A 5 -2.69 -6.41 -4.58
N THR A 6 -2.91 -6.45 -5.89
CA THR A 6 -3.32 -7.51 -6.82
C THR A 6 -3.06 -8.97 -6.45
N LEU A 7 -4.07 -9.81 -6.76
CA LEU A 7 -3.88 -11.18 -7.24
C LEU A 7 -4.52 -11.29 -8.63
N LEU A 8 -3.70 -11.51 -9.66
CA LEU A 8 -4.15 -11.91 -10.99
C LEU A 8 -3.85 -13.39 -11.16
N ILE A 9 -4.89 -14.22 -11.25
CA ILE A 9 -4.78 -15.61 -11.70
C ILE A 9 -5.66 -15.71 -12.95
N VAL A 10 -5.01 -15.96 -14.08
CA VAL A 10 -5.67 -16.39 -15.31
C VAL A 10 -5.26 -17.84 -15.53
N THR A 11 -6.19 -18.76 -15.37
CA THR A 11 -6.02 -20.15 -15.81
C THR A 11 -7.26 -20.61 -16.55
N ALA A 12 -7.05 -21.09 -17.77
CA ALA A 12 -7.70 -22.29 -18.27
C ALA A 12 -6.81 -22.81 -19.41
N ASP A 13 -5.74 -23.52 -19.05
CA ASP A 13 -5.18 -24.53 -19.94
C ASP A 13 -5.75 -25.86 -19.43
N HIS A 14 -6.72 -26.40 -20.15
CA HIS A 14 -7.48 -27.63 -19.81
C HIS A 14 -8.56 -27.51 -18.71
N GLU A 15 -9.71 -26.88 -18.99
CA GLU A 15 -10.94 -27.13 -18.23
C GLU A 15 -12.11 -27.27 -19.24
N THR A 16 -12.87 -28.35 -19.34
CA THR A 16 -13.32 -29.35 -18.36
C THR A 16 -13.49 -30.71 -19.04
N GLY A 17 -13.00 -31.79 -18.41
CA GLY A 17 -13.46 -33.15 -18.78
C GLY A 17 -14.91 -33.32 -18.36
N TYR A 18 -15.74 -33.95 -19.20
CA TYR A 18 -17.09 -34.35 -18.81
C TYR A 18 -17.05 -35.77 -18.25
N LEU A 19 -17.75 -36.00 -17.14
CA LEU A 19 -18.01 -37.35 -16.67
C LEU A 19 -19.21 -37.90 -17.44
N THR A 20 -18.98 -38.91 -18.26
CA THR A 20 -20.02 -39.53 -19.07
C THR A 20 -20.25 -40.98 -18.64
N ARG A 21 -21.46 -41.49 -18.89
CA ARG A 21 -21.83 -42.89 -18.59
C ARG A 21 -21.13 -43.91 -19.49
N GLY A 22 -20.34 -43.45 -20.45
CA GLY A 22 -19.67 -44.27 -21.46
C GLY A 22 -18.88 -43.38 -22.42
N LYS A 23 -17.87 -43.95 -23.07
CA LYS A 23 -17.17 -43.28 -24.17
C LYS A 23 -18.20 -42.83 -25.22
N ASP A 24 -18.20 -41.54 -25.56
CA ASP A 24 -19.09 -40.91 -26.55
C ASP A 24 -20.60 -40.90 -26.21
N VAL A 25 -20.99 -41.10 -24.94
CA VAL A 25 -22.39 -41.06 -24.48
C VAL A 25 -22.68 -39.77 -23.71
N PHE A 26 -23.24 -38.76 -24.38
CA PHE A 26 -23.62 -37.46 -23.81
C PHE A 26 -25.13 -37.40 -23.54
N SER A 27 -25.59 -37.98 -22.42
CA SER A 27 -26.99 -37.89 -22.00
C SER A 27 -27.16 -36.90 -20.85
N ASN A 28 -28.16 -36.01 -20.91
CA ASN A 28 -28.53 -35.08 -19.83
C ASN A 28 -29.21 -35.81 -18.64
N VAL A 29 -28.48 -36.74 -18.02
CA VAL A 29 -28.93 -37.46 -16.82
C VAL A 29 -28.09 -36.97 -15.65
N PRO A 30 -28.68 -36.43 -14.58
CA PRO A 30 -27.94 -36.00 -13.40
C PRO A 30 -27.14 -37.17 -12.80
N LEU A 31 -25.88 -36.94 -12.48
CA LEU A 31 -25.09 -37.85 -11.65
C LEU A 31 -25.67 -37.79 -10.23
N VAL A 32 -26.21 -38.90 -9.76
CA VAL A 32 -26.78 -39.02 -8.41
C VAL A 32 -25.70 -39.58 -7.47
N ASP A 33 -25.58 -39.03 -6.26
CA ASP A 33 -24.62 -39.51 -5.25
C ASP A 33 -24.92 -40.97 -4.87
N PRO A 34 -24.00 -41.93 -5.15
CA PRO A 34 -24.21 -43.34 -4.85
C PRO A 34 -23.90 -43.70 -3.38
N GLY A 35 -23.45 -42.75 -2.57
CA GLY A 35 -23.04 -42.98 -1.19
C GLY A 35 -21.52 -43.16 -1.03
N LYS A 36 -21.07 -43.04 0.22
CA LYS A 36 -19.65 -43.00 0.60
C LYS A 36 -18.90 -44.28 0.16
N GLY A 37 -17.87 -44.09 -0.67
CA GLY A 37 -16.97 -45.17 -1.11
C GLY A 37 -17.41 -45.89 -2.38
N VAL A 38 -18.49 -45.46 -3.03
CA VAL A 38 -19.01 -46.04 -4.27
C VAL A 38 -18.74 -45.07 -5.43
N ILE A 39 -18.13 -45.56 -6.52
CA ILE A 39 -17.99 -44.77 -7.74
C ILE A 39 -19.38 -44.67 -8.38
N PRO A 40 -19.86 -43.49 -8.81
CA PRO A 40 -21.18 -43.34 -9.41
C PRO A 40 -21.22 -44.17 -10.69
N VAL A 41 -21.92 -45.31 -10.62
CA VAL A 41 -22.10 -46.35 -11.65
C VAL A 41 -20.85 -47.08 -12.18
N GLU A 42 -20.93 -48.41 -12.21
CA GLU A 42 -20.00 -49.26 -12.97
C GLU A 42 -20.17 -48.96 -14.47
N GLY A 43 -19.08 -48.62 -15.15
CA GLY A 43 -19.11 -48.18 -16.56
C GLY A 43 -19.03 -46.66 -16.76
N THR A 44 -18.81 -45.86 -15.72
CA THR A 44 -18.58 -44.42 -15.88
C THR A 44 -17.16 -44.15 -16.39
N HIS A 45 -17.06 -43.38 -17.47
CA HIS A 45 -15.79 -43.12 -18.14
C HIS A 45 -15.39 -41.66 -17.94
N PHE A 46 -14.14 -41.44 -17.52
CA PHE A 46 -13.51 -40.13 -17.63
C PHE A 46 -12.91 -40.02 -19.03
N THR A 47 -13.47 -39.12 -19.85
CA THR A 47 -12.87 -38.82 -21.15
C THR A 47 -12.45 -37.35 -21.19
N TRP A 48 -11.20 -37.13 -21.55
CA TRP A 48 -10.69 -35.80 -21.87
C TRP A 48 -11.35 -35.31 -23.16
N ASN A 49 -12.11 -34.22 -23.08
CA ASN A 49 -12.82 -33.66 -24.24
C ASN A 49 -11.91 -32.87 -25.19
N SER A 50 -10.64 -32.66 -24.82
CA SER A 50 -9.66 -32.04 -25.70
C SER A 50 -8.32 -32.78 -25.61
N LYS A 51 -7.68 -32.97 -26.76
CA LYS A 51 -6.29 -33.47 -26.89
C LYS A 51 -5.28 -32.34 -27.10
N GLY A 52 -5.70 -31.07 -27.01
CA GLY A 52 -4.87 -29.88 -27.16
C GLY A 52 -5.43 -28.68 -26.38
N HIS A 53 -4.80 -27.51 -26.51
CA HIS A 53 -5.25 -26.29 -25.83
C HIS A 53 -6.67 -25.93 -26.28
N THR A 54 -7.58 -25.72 -25.33
CA THR A 54 -9.01 -25.47 -25.58
C THR A 54 -9.28 -24.09 -26.20
N ASN A 55 -8.29 -23.18 -26.22
CA ASN A 55 -8.40 -21.79 -26.73
C ASN A 55 -9.68 -21.08 -26.26
N SER A 56 -10.14 -21.41 -25.06
CA SER A 56 -11.35 -20.84 -24.49
C SER A 56 -11.11 -19.39 -24.08
N LEU A 57 -12.05 -18.51 -24.43
CA LEU A 57 -12.03 -17.15 -23.92
C LEU A 57 -12.34 -17.14 -22.42
N VAL A 58 -11.55 -16.38 -21.66
CA VAL A 58 -11.76 -16.16 -20.22
C VAL A 58 -12.39 -14.78 -20.03
N PRO A 59 -13.49 -14.66 -19.29
CA PRO A 59 -14.06 -13.35 -18.98
C PRO A 59 -13.10 -12.56 -18.08
N VAL A 60 -12.86 -11.30 -18.44
CA VAL A 60 -12.01 -10.39 -17.68
C VAL A 60 -12.84 -9.23 -17.18
N TYR A 61 -12.74 -8.96 -15.88
CA TYR A 61 -13.35 -7.81 -15.23
C TYR A 61 -12.25 -6.89 -14.74
N ALA A 62 -12.28 -5.63 -15.17
CA ALA A 62 -11.32 -4.62 -14.77
C ALA A 62 -12.03 -3.35 -14.35
N LYS A 63 -11.44 -2.66 -13.38
CA LYS A 63 -11.88 -1.37 -12.87
C LYS A 63 -10.65 -0.55 -12.49
N GLY A 64 -10.71 0.75 -12.74
CA GLY A 64 -9.67 1.69 -12.33
C GLY A 64 -9.14 2.49 -13.51
N TYR A 65 -8.03 3.17 -13.27
CA TYR A 65 -7.39 4.02 -14.27
C TYR A 65 -7.06 3.24 -15.55
N ARG A 66 -7.55 3.72 -16.69
CA ARG A 66 -7.34 3.14 -18.02
C ARG A 66 -7.93 1.74 -18.25
N SER A 67 -8.89 1.33 -17.42
CA SER A 67 -9.62 0.05 -17.63
C SER A 67 -10.37 0.01 -18.97
N GLU A 68 -10.74 1.16 -19.53
CA GLU A 68 -11.36 1.30 -20.85
C GLU A 68 -10.49 0.77 -21.99
N LEU A 69 -9.16 0.76 -21.84
CA LEU A 69 -8.25 0.25 -22.87
C LEU A 69 -8.45 -1.23 -23.19
N LEU A 70 -8.93 -2.01 -22.22
CA LEU A 70 -9.21 -3.43 -22.44
C LEU A 70 -10.33 -3.60 -23.47
N THR A 71 -11.34 -2.73 -23.46
CA THR A 71 -12.40 -2.74 -24.47
C THR A 71 -11.91 -2.17 -25.79
N GLU A 72 -11.06 -1.14 -25.78
CA GLU A 72 -10.52 -0.52 -27.00
C GLU A 72 -9.55 -1.45 -27.77
N LEU A 73 -8.81 -2.28 -27.04
CA LEU A 73 -7.86 -3.24 -27.61
C LEU A 73 -8.51 -4.57 -28.00
N ALA A 74 -9.71 -4.88 -27.50
CA ALA A 74 -10.50 -6.03 -27.93
C ALA A 74 -11.00 -5.85 -29.37
N LYS A 75 -10.10 -6.05 -30.33
CA LYS A 75 -10.35 -5.86 -31.77
C LYS A 75 -10.53 -7.17 -32.52
N ASN A 76 -10.09 -8.27 -31.93
CA ASN A 76 -10.32 -9.59 -32.49
C ASN A 76 -11.77 -9.99 -32.22
N TYR A 77 -12.40 -10.69 -33.16
CA TYR A 77 -13.81 -11.09 -33.07
C TYR A 77 -13.95 -12.60 -33.13
N ASP A 78 -14.64 -13.18 -32.15
CA ASP A 78 -15.05 -14.57 -32.18
C ASP A 78 -16.47 -14.67 -32.77
N ALA A 79 -16.59 -15.30 -33.94
CA ALA A 79 -17.86 -15.42 -34.65
C ALA A 79 -18.86 -16.36 -33.96
N GLY A 80 -18.38 -17.36 -33.20
CA GLY A 80 -19.21 -18.31 -32.48
C GLY A 80 -19.87 -17.67 -31.25
N LEU A 81 -19.07 -16.92 -30.48
CA LEU A 81 -19.53 -16.21 -29.28
C LEU A 81 -20.13 -14.83 -29.59
N LYS A 82 -19.91 -14.32 -30.81
CA LYS A 82 -20.33 -13.00 -31.28
C LYS A 82 -19.82 -11.86 -30.40
N LEU A 83 -18.60 -11.98 -29.91
CA LEU A 83 -17.97 -11.02 -29.01
C LEU A 83 -16.56 -10.67 -29.48
N ASN A 84 -16.11 -9.47 -29.13
CA ASN A 84 -14.72 -9.09 -29.28
C ASN A 84 -13.88 -9.64 -28.11
N TYR A 85 -12.62 -9.96 -28.39
CA TYR A 85 -11.69 -10.47 -27.39
C TYR A 85 -10.29 -9.86 -27.51
N LEU A 86 -9.54 -9.94 -26.42
CA LEU A 86 -8.15 -9.54 -26.30
C LEU A 86 -7.24 -10.74 -26.56
N ASP A 87 -6.12 -10.50 -27.24
CA ASP A 87 -5.00 -11.42 -27.20
C ASP A 87 -4.23 -11.24 -25.87
N ASN A 88 -3.52 -12.28 -25.39
CA ASN A 88 -2.74 -12.16 -24.16
C ASN A 88 -1.64 -11.08 -24.27
N THR A 89 -1.16 -10.81 -25.48
CA THR A 89 -0.20 -9.72 -25.76
C THR A 89 -0.79 -8.32 -25.61
N ASP A 90 -2.12 -8.15 -25.73
CA ASP A 90 -2.77 -6.85 -25.57
C ASP A 90 -2.74 -6.35 -24.13
N PHE A 91 -2.65 -7.25 -23.15
CA PHE A 91 -2.48 -6.88 -21.75
C PHE A 91 -1.18 -6.11 -21.52
N ILE A 92 -0.10 -6.47 -22.21
CA ILE A 92 1.17 -5.77 -22.11
C ILE A 92 0.99 -4.32 -22.60
N LYS A 93 0.25 -4.11 -23.68
CA LYS A 93 -0.03 -2.76 -24.21
C LYS A 93 -0.82 -1.90 -23.21
N VAL A 94 -1.80 -2.49 -22.51
CA VAL A 94 -2.52 -1.80 -21.44
C VAL A 94 -1.57 -1.37 -20.33
N MET A 95 -0.72 -2.29 -19.88
CA MET A 95 0.25 -2.03 -18.81
C MET A 95 1.27 -0.98 -19.22
N GLU A 96 1.86 -1.10 -20.42
CA GLU A 96 2.78 -0.10 -20.98
C GLU A 96 2.14 1.27 -21.03
N ALA A 97 0.89 1.36 -21.47
CA ALA A 97 0.18 2.62 -21.55
C ALA A 97 -0.01 3.25 -20.15
N ILE A 98 -0.37 2.45 -19.13
CA ILE A 98 -0.53 2.93 -17.75
C ILE A 98 0.80 3.48 -17.18
N TYR A 99 1.92 2.78 -17.40
CA TYR A 99 3.23 3.20 -16.89
C TYR A 99 3.86 4.36 -17.69
N ALA A 100 3.60 4.40 -19.00
CA ALA A 100 4.07 5.48 -19.86
C ALA A 100 3.33 6.80 -19.60
N ASP A 101 2.14 6.75 -19.00
CA ASP A 101 1.35 7.95 -18.73
C ASP A 101 2.10 8.92 -17.79
N PRO A 102 2.42 10.15 -18.24
CA PRO A 102 3.22 11.10 -17.47
C PRO A 102 2.45 11.76 -16.32
N GLU A 103 1.14 11.55 -16.22
CA GLU A 103 0.29 12.19 -15.22
C GLU A 103 0.72 11.77 -13.81
N ALA A 104 1.12 12.76 -13.02
CA ALA A 104 1.49 12.63 -11.62
C ALA A 104 0.33 13.07 -10.72
N PRO A 105 0.30 12.62 -9.45
CA PRO A 105 -0.62 13.16 -8.45
C PRO A 105 -0.48 14.67 -8.26
N SER A 106 -1.55 15.31 -7.78
CA SER A 106 -1.53 16.72 -7.40
C SER A 106 -0.59 16.96 -6.22
N VAL A 107 0.00 18.16 -6.18
CA VAL A 107 0.89 18.57 -5.09
C VAL A 107 0.11 18.65 -3.78
N PRO A 108 0.62 18.09 -2.66
CA PRO A 108 -0.01 18.25 -1.35
C PRO A 108 -0.18 19.73 -0.99
N ALA A 109 -1.40 20.12 -0.62
CA ALA A 109 -1.75 21.48 -0.24
C ALA A 109 -1.84 21.65 1.28
N ASN A 110 -1.90 22.90 1.75
CA ASN A 110 -2.08 23.26 3.16
C ASN A 110 -1.10 22.55 4.11
N VAL A 111 0.17 22.47 3.72
CA VAL A 111 1.21 21.87 4.55
C VAL A 111 1.42 22.73 5.80
N GLN A 112 1.34 22.11 6.97
CA GLN A 112 1.50 22.77 8.26
C GLN A 112 2.52 22.01 9.10
N ALA A 113 3.29 22.74 9.90
CA ALA A 113 4.27 22.21 10.84
C ALA A 113 3.92 22.68 12.25
N SER A 114 3.62 21.74 13.15
CA SER A 114 3.22 21.98 14.52
C SER A 114 4.26 21.35 15.46
N VAL A 115 5.00 22.19 16.17
CA VAL A 115 5.99 21.75 17.16
C VAL A 115 5.28 21.00 18.30
N GLN A 116 5.80 19.83 18.66
CA GLN A 116 5.27 19.01 19.75
C GLN A 116 6.20 19.05 20.96
N THR A 117 7.50 18.92 20.73
CA THR A 117 8.57 18.92 21.74
C THR A 117 9.79 19.69 21.21
N PRO A 118 10.83 19.94 22.02
CA PRO A 118 12.08 20.52 21.52
C PRO A 118 12.74 19.74 20.37
N ASP A 119 12.45 18.44 20.25
CA ASP A 119 13.04 17.51 19.28
C ASP A 119 12.03 16.87 18.31
N SER A 120 10.76 17.31 18.29
CA SER A 120 9.77 16.75 17.36
C SER A 120 8.73 17.75 16.84
N VAL A 121 8.33 17.52 15.59
CA VAL A 121 7.37 18.34 14.85
C VAL A 121 6.39 17.43 14.12
N LEU A 122 5.10 17.68 14.31
CA LEU A 122 4.02 17.07 13.53
C LEU A 122 3.80 17.88 12.25
N VAL A 123 3.89 17.20 11.10
CA VAL A 123 3.61 17.76 9.79
C VAL A 123 2.27 17.20 9.29
N THR A 124 1.37 18.06 8.85
CA THR A 124 0.06 17.68 8.27
C THR A 124 -0.17 18.38 6.94
N TRP A 125 -1.02 17.81 6.09
CA TRP A 125 -1.34 18.36 4.78
C TRP A 125 -2.73 17.92 4.31
N THR A 126 -3.24 18.54 3.26
CA THR A 126 -4.44 18.09 2.53
C THR A 126 -4.07 16.96 1.56
N ALA A 127 -4.90 15.92 1.49
CA ALA A 127 -4.68 14.79 0.61
C ALA A 127 -4.56 15.22 -0.86
N SER A 128 -3.60 14.62 -1.55
CA SER A 128 -3.48 14.75 -2.99
C SER A 128 -4.54 13.93 -3.71
N THR A 129 -4.86 14.35 -4.92
CA THR A 129 -5.74 13.67 -5.86
C THR A 129 -4.92 13.27 -7.09
N GLY A 130 -5.40 12.27 -7.82
CA GLY A 130 -4.82 11.85 -9.08
C GLY A 130 -5.81 10.99 -9.82
N LYS A 131 -5.62 10.80 -11.13
CA LYS A 131 -6.39 9.80 -11.86
C LYS A 131 -5.97 8.36 -11.50
N LYS A 132 -4.74 8.21 -11.02
CA LYS A 132 -4.18 7.00 -10.42
C LYS A 132 -4.23 7.12 -8.89
N ASP A 133 -4.23 5.98 -8.22
CA ASP A 133 -4.22 5.94 -6.76
C ASP A 133 -2.94 6.57 -6.20
N VAL A 134 -3.11 7.58 -5.35
CA VAL A 134 -2.03 8.13 -4.54
C VAL A 134 -1.75 7.13 -3.43
N ILE A 135 -0.57 6.52 -3.45
CA ILE A 135 -0.23 5.45 -2.49
C ILE A 135 0.59 5.97 -1.30
N GLY A 136 1.07 7.21 -1.36
CA GLY A 136 1.71 7.84 -0.22
C GLY A 136 2.36 9.19 -0.51
N TYR A 137 3.12 9.64 0.49
CA TYR A 137 3.79 10.93 0.54
C TYR A 137 5.24 10.77 1.01
N LYS A 138 6.13 11.57 0.45
CA LYS A 138 7.51 11.77 0.88
C LYS A 138 7.61 13.11 1.61
N ILE A 139 8.22 13.10 2.79
CA ILE A 139 8.36 14.28 3.66
C ILE A 139 9.82 14.71 3.67
N PHE A 140 10.06 15.98 3.37
CA PHE A 140 11.39 16.56 3.33
C PHE A 140 11.55 17.61 4.42
N CYS A 141 12.63 17.54 5.20
CA CYS A 141 13.05 18.55 6.15
C CYS A 141 14.34 19.21 5.66
N ASN A 142 14.34 20.54 5.52
CA ASN A 142 15.49 21.32 5.02
C ASN A 142 16.06 20.77 3.69
N GLY A 143 15.16 20.30 2.82
CA GLY A 143 15.49 19.71 1.52
C GLY A 143 15.78 18.20 1.52
N THR A 144 16.07 17.61 2.68
CA THR A 144 16.43 16.19 2.84
C THR A 144 15.20 15.33 3.13
N LEU A 145 15.10 14.16 2.49
CA LEU A 145 14.02 13.20 2.76
C LEU A 145 14.17 12.64 4.18
N VAL A 146 13.17 12.85 5.03
CA VAL A 146 13.16 12.35 6.43
C VAL A 146 12.22 11.16 6.63
N GLY A 147 11.33 10.89 5.68
CA GLY A 147 10.47 9.72 5.75
C GLY A 147 9.35 9.72 4.72
N THR A 148 8.47 8.73 4.86
CA THR A 148 7.27 8.56 4.04
C THR A 148 6.05 8.34 4.92
N SER A 149 4.88 8.72 4.42
CA SER A 149 3.59 8.44 5.07
C SER A 149 2.56 7.97 4.05
N THR A 150 1.70 7.02 4.43
CA THR A 150 0.52 6.62 3.64
C THR A 150 -0.74 7.38 4.05
N THR A 151 -0.66 8.18 5.11
CA THR A 151 -1.72 9.10 5.57
C THR A 151 -1.30 10.55 5.35
N THR A 152 -2.16 11.50 5.68
CA THR A 152 -1.90 12.94 5.52
C THR A 152 -1.20 13.59 6.71
N SER A 153 -0.40 12.81 7.45
CA SER A 153 0.37 13.28 8.59
C SER A 153 1.69 12.50 8.75
N PHE A 154 2.68 13.15 9.35
CA PHE A 154 3.99 12.58 9.68
C PHE A 154 4.62 13.32 10.86
N THR A 155 5.17 12.59 11.84
CA THR A 155 5.92 13.20 12.94
C THR A 155 7.42 13.06 12.69
N SER A 156 8.11 14.18 12.46
CA SER A 156 9.56 14.23 12.44
C SER A 156 10.08 14.23 13.88
N LYS A 157 11.03 13.35 14.19
CA LYS A 157 11.67 13.20 15.51
C LYS A 157 13.17 13.44 15.40
N ASP A 158 13.86 13.38 16.55
CA ASP A 158 15.31 13.50 16.66
C ASP A 158 15.84 14.83 16.07
N LEU A 159 15.03 15.88 16.19
CA LEU A 159 15.39 17.23 15.73
C LEU A 159 16.24 17.94 16.77
N GLU A 160 17.15 18.79 16.31
CA GLU A 160 17.90 19.68 17.19
C GLU A 160 16.96 20.75 17.83
N PRO A 161 17.02 20.94 19.15
CA PRO A 161 16.33 22.03 19.84
C PRO A 161 16.81 23.42 19.41
N ASP A 162 15.96 24.43 19.60
CA ASP A 162 16.22 25.84 19.23
C ASP A 162 16.63 26.06 17.76
N LYS A 163 16.12 25.23 16.85
CA LYS A 163 16.39 25.34 15.41
C LYS A 163 15.13 25.61 14.60
N THR A 164 15.33 26.31 13.48
CA THR A 164 14.30 26.50 12.47
C THR A 164 14.35 25.37 11.45
N PHE A 165 13.19 24.77 11.16
CA PHE A 165 13.03 23.71 10.19
C PHE A 165 12.03 24.11 9.12
N SER A 166 12.25 23.63 7.90
CA SER A 166 11.37 23.82 6.76
C SER A 166 10.91 22.47 6.22
N PHE A 167 9.60 22.27 6.15
CA PHE A 167 8.99 21.02 5.71
C PHE A 167 8.30 21.17 4.36
N MET A 168 8.54 20.21 3.48
CA MET A 168 7.84 20.06 2.21
C MET A 168 7.34 18.63 2.05
N VAL A 169 6.22 18.46 1.36
CA VAL A 169 5.60 17.16 1.11
C VAL A 169 5.43 16.95 -0.39
N GLN A 170 5.68 15.74 -0.84
CA GLN A 170 5.51 15.31 -2.23
C GLN A 170 4.66 14.04 -2.24
N SER A 171 3.63 13.96 -3.08
CA SER A 171 2.83 12.75 -3.24
C SER A 171 3.41 11.84 -4.32
N TYR A 172 3.08 10.55 -4.25
CA TYR A 172 3.45 9.58 -5.28
C TYR A 172 2.37 8.51 -5.50
N ASP A 173 2.31 7.98 -6.73
CA ASP A 173 1.34 6.95 -7.14
C ASP A 173 1.97 5.55 -7.29
N ALA A 174 1.11 4.57 -7.54
CA ALA A 174 1.49 3.17 -7.75
C ALA A 174 2.40 2.93 -8.98
N THR A 175 2.45 3.88 -9.93
CA THR A 175 3.33 3.83 -11.10
C THR A 175 4.68 4.51 -10.86
N GLY A 176 4.92 5.01 -9.64
CA GLY A 176 6.15 5.69 -9.26
C GLY A 176 6.23 7.15 -9.69
N LYS A 177 5.16 7.73 -10.25
CA LYS A 177 5.12 9.16 -10.59
C LYS A 177 4.97 9.97 -9.32
N GLN A 178 5.57 11.16 -9.32
CA GLN A 178 5.69 12.01 -8.13
C GLN A 178 5.24 13.42 -8.48
N SER A 179 4.51 14.06 -7.57
CA SER A 179 4.18 15.48 -7.71
C SER A 179 5.44 16.35 -7.60
N ALA A 180 5.32 17.66 -7.84
CA ALA A 180 6.28 18.60 -7.29
C ALA A 180 6.22 18.59 -5.74
N LYS A 181 7.29 19.06 -5.09
CA LYS A 181 7.24 19.34 -3.63
C LYS A 181 6.28 20.50 -3.36
N SER A 182 5.57 20.45 -2.24
CA SER A 182 4.70 21.54 -1.79
C SER A 182 5.45 22.86 -1.68
N SER A 183 4.78 23.95 -2.03
CA SER A 183 5.32 25.32 -1.91
C SER A 183 4.21 26.28 -1.44
N PRO A 184 4.50 27.24 -0.56
CA PRO A 184 5.79 27.41 0.16
C PRO A 184 6.04 26.29 1.18
N PRO A 185 7.28 26.11 1.67
CA PRO A 185 7.56 25.18 2.76
C PRO A 185 6.87 25.63 4.05
N ALA A 186 6.41 24.66 4.86
CA ALA A 186 5.92 24.93 6.21
C ALA A 186 7.12 25.11 7.15
N VAL A 187 7.23 26.29 7.77
CA VAL A 187 8.37 26.64 8.63
C VAL A 187 7.94 26.67 10.10
N CYS A 188 8.76 26.11 10.98
CA CYS A 188 8.59 26.22 12.43
C CYS A 188 9.95 26.33 13.12
N LYS A 189 9.96 26.87 14.35
CA LYS A 189 11.14 26.88 15.22
C LYS A 189 10.86 26.05 16.48
N THR A 190 11.70 25.06 16.75
CA THR A 190 11.60 24.27 18.00
C THR A 190 12.03 25.13 19.20
N PRO A 191 11.47 24.92 20.40
CA PRO A 191 11.97 25.55 21.61
C PRO A 191 13.34 25.00 21.98
N ALA A 192 14.05 25.70 22.86
CA ALA A 192 15.24 25.17 23.51
C ALA A 192 14.92 23.90 24.33
N ALA A 193 15.91 23.05 24.51
CA ALA A 193 15.79 21.93 25.43
C ALA A 193 15.53 22.45 26.85
N PRO A 194 14.74 21.75 27.68
CA PRO A 194 14.66 22.08 29.10
C PRO A 194 16.08 22.06 29.69
N GLU A 195 16.44 23.10 30.45
CA GLU A 195 17.68 23.08 31.21
C GLU A 195 17.66 21.85 32.13
N SER A 196 18.76 21.07 32.11
CA SER A 196 18.98 20.04 33.11
C SER A 196 18.88 20.72 34.47
N ALA A 197 17.88 20.36 35.26
CA ALA A 197 17.83 20.77 36.65
C ALA A 197 19.10 20.20 37.32
N ASP A 198 20.14 21.03 37.43
CA ASP A 198 21.18 20.82 38.42
C ASP A 198 20.43 20.71 39.73
N VAL A 199 20.35 19.48 40.26
CA VAL A 199 20.02 19.24 41.66
C VAL A 199 21.14 19.96 42.41
N LYS A 200 20.90 21.23 42.75
CA LYS A 200 21.62 21.88 43.84
C LYS A 200 21.35 21.00 45.04
N GLN A 201 22.27 20.09 45.34
CA GLN A 201 22.39 19.52 46.67
C GLN A 201 22.71 20.70 47.59
N ASN A 202 21.69 21.42 48.03
CA ASN A 202 21.78 22.25 49.22
C ASN A 202 21.92 21.28 50.38
N GLY A 203 23.16 20.84 50.62
CA GLY A 203 23.57 20.17 51.83
C GLY A 203 23.50 21.16 52.98
N ASP A 204 22.28 21.50 53.41
CA ASP A 204 22.07 22.09 54.72
C ASP A 204 22.14 20.94 55.72
N LYS A 205 23.37 20.60 56.12
CA LYS A 205 23.65 19.67 57.20
C LYS A 205 23.37 20.43 58.50
N PRO A 206 22.35 20.06 59.31
CA PRO A 206 22.16 20.70 60.59
C PRO A 206 23.39 20.44 61.46
N ALA A 207 23.96 21.52 62.00
CA ALA A 207 25.08 21.46 62.93
C ALA A 207 24.65 20.68 64.19
N VAL A 208 25.20 19.49 64.37
CA VAL A 208 25.14 18.78 65.65
C VAL A 208 26.12 19.48 66.59
N THR A 209 25.60 20.23 67.55
CA THR A 209 26.38 20.76 68.67
C THR A 209 26.84 19.60 69.55
N ALA A 210 28.16 19.42 69.66
CA ALA A 210 28.76 18.50 70.61
C ALA A 210 28.54 19.00 72.06
N PRO A 211 28.23 18.13 73.04
CA PRO A 211 28.15 18.54 74.43
C PRO A 211 29.55 18.78 75.02
N ALA A 212 29.63 19.72 75.97
CA ALA A 212 30.85 20.13 76.65
C ALA A 212 31.44 19.03 77.56
N GLU A 213 32.77 18.90 77.52
CA GLU A 213 33.58 18.08 78.43
C GLU A 213 33.58 18.68 79.86
N PRO A 214 33.46 17.87 80.92
CA PRO A 214 33.56 18.38 82.29
C PRO A 214 35.02 18.62 82.72
N ALA A 215 35.21 19.68 83.51
CA ALA A 215 36.49 20.17 84.01
C ALA A 215 37.24 19.14 84.88
N LEU A 216 38.55 19.01 84.65
CA LEU A 216 39.49 18.41 85.59
C LEU A 216 39.64 19.32 86.83
N ALA A 217 39.41 18.76 88.02
CA ALA A 217 39.75 19.37 89.28
C ALA A 217 40.77 18.49 90.04
N ARG A 218 41.95 19.11 90.25
CA ARG A 218 43.12 18.72 91.08
C ARG A 218 44.09 17.69 90.53
#